data_AF-A0A482M1D5-F1
#
_entry.id   AF-A0A482M1D5-F1
#
_cell.length_a   1.000
_cell.length_b   1.000
_cell.length_c   1.000
_cell.angle_alpha   90.00
_cell.angle_beta   90.00
_cell.angle_gamma   90.00
#
_symmetry.space_group_name_H-M   'P 1'
#
loop_
_entity.id
_entity.type
_entity.pdbx_description
1 polymer ?
#
loop_
_entity_poly.entity_id
_entity_poly.type
_entity_poly.pdbx_seq_one_letter_code
_entity_poly.pdbx_strand_id
1 'polypeptide(L)' 'MTIKKGVTEVANSALDIKDKLCSEMIDAGVSPKEALLASTVATKARMDDIINGVLGNKNAAQITHNLAQIGANKSLN' A
#
# COMPACT_ATOMS: atom_id res chain seq x y z
N MET A 1 -8.57 -7.36 17.54
CA MET A 1 -8.47 -6.35 16.47
C MET A 1 -9.06 -6.94 15.21
N THR A 2 -10.19 -6.41 14.76
CA THR A 2 -10.98 -6.96 13.65
C THR A 2 -10.30 -6.66 12.33
N ILE A 3 -10.34 -7.61 11.37
CA ILE A 3 -9.81 -7.52 9.99
C ILE A 3 -9.99 -6.13 9.35
N LYS A 4 -11.14 -5.49 9.62
CA LYS A 4 -11.48 -4.12 9.20
C LYS A 4 -10.36 -3.10 9.47
N LYS A 5 -9.70 -3.15 10.64
CA LYS A 5 -8.62 -2.21 11.01
C LYS A 5 -7.37 -2.41 10.13
N GLY A 6 -6.95 -3.65 9.92
CA GLY A 6 -5.80 -3.96 9.05
C GLY A 6 -6.05 -3.59 7.59
N VAL A 7 -7.28 -3.80 7.09
CA VAL A 7 -7.64 -3.40 5.71
C VAL A 7 -7.59 -1.88 5.58
N THR A 8 -8.09 -1.14 6.56
CA THR A 8 -8.04 0.33 6.58
C THR A 8 -6.60 0.85 6.63
N GLU A 9 -5.72 0.25 7.43
CA GLU A 9 -4.31 0.64 7.53
C GLU A 9 -3.54 0.43 6.21
N VAL A 10 -3.80 -0.68 5.53
CA VAL A 10 -3.22 -0.97 4.21
C VAL A 10 -3.73 0.01 3.15
N ALA A 11 -5.04 0.28 3.13
CA ALA A 11 -5.63 1.23 2.19
C ALA A 11 -5.09 2.65 2.38
N ASN A 12 -4.99 3.13 3.63
CA ASN A 12 -4.41 4.44 3.92
C ASN A 12 -2.93 4.48 3.56
N SER A 13 -2.18 3.42 3.84
CA SER A 13 -0.76 3.35 3.45
C SER A 13 -0.54 3.37 1.94
N ALA A 14 -1.44 2.76 1.17
CA ALA A 14 -1.41 2.83 -0.28
C ALA A 14 -1.48 4.28 -0.78
N LEU A 15 -2.42 5.05 -0.21
CA LEU A 15 -2.65 6.43 -0.57
C LEU A 15 -1.44 7.30 -0.19
N ASP A 16 -0.89 7.12 1.01
CA ASP A 16 0.32 7.83 1.44
C ASP A 16 1.52 7.58 0.50
N ILE A 17 1.73 6.32 0.09
CA ILE A 17 2.83 5.94 -0.82
C ILE A 17 2.63 6.56 -2.20
N LYS A 18 1.39 6.54 -2.71
CA LYS A 18 1.04 7.15 -3.99
C LYS A 18 1.32 8.65 -3.97
N ASP A 19 0.88 9.35 -2.92
CA ASP A 19 1.03 10.79 -2.80
C ASP A 19 2.52 11.18 -2.64
N LYS A 20 3.30 10.39 -1.89
CA LYS A 20 4.76 10.56 -1.79
C LYS A 20 5.46 10.37 -3.12
N LEU A 21 5.20 9.27 -3.83
CA LEU A 21 5.78 8.98 -5.16
C LEU A 21 5.40 10.07 -6.18
N CYS A 22 4.15 10.53 -6.16
CA CYS A 22 3.68 11.59 -7.03
C CYS A 22 4.47 12.90 -6.77
N SER A 23 4.64 13.26 -5.50
CA SER A 23 5.39 14.46 -5.11
C SER A 23 6.85 14.37 -5.53
N GLU A 24 7.52 13.24 -5.25
CA GLU A 24 8.91 13.01 -5.66
C GLU A 24 9.10 13.09 -7.19
N MET A 25 8.13 12.60 -7.97
CA MET A 25 8.14 12.69 -9.43
C MET A 25 7.95 14.14 -9.91
N ILE A 26 7.04 14.89 -9.29
CA ILE A 26 6.83 16.31 -9.62
C ILE A 26 8.10 17.12 -9.29
N ASP A 27 8.71 16.87 -8.14
CA ASP A 27 9.96 17.52 -7.71
C ASP A 27 11.12 17.17 -8.65
N ALA A 28 11.11 15.97 -9.24
CA ALA A 28 12.05 15.54 -10.27
C ALA A 28 11.76 16.13 -11.67
N GLY A 29 10.72 16.97 -11.82
CA GLY A 29 10.38 17.65 -13.07
C GLY A 29 9.45 16.87 -14.00
N VAL A 30 8.86 15.76 -13.55
CA VAL A 30 7.81 15.04 -14.30
C VAL A 30 6.54 15.89 -14.29
N SER A 31 5.83 15.93 -15.43
CA SER A 31 4.58 16.69 -15.47
C SER A 31 3.57 16.13 -14.46
N PRO A 32 2.76 16.97 -13.78
CA PRO A 32 1.84 16.50 -12.72
C PRO A 32 0.89 15.38 -13.18
N LYS A 33 0.49 15.39 -14.45
CA LYS A 33 -0.38 14.36 -15.03
C LYS A 33 0.34 13.02 -15.18
N GLU A 34 1.60 13.03 -15.62
CA GLU A 34 2.41 11.81 -15.76
C GLU A 34 2.84 11.27 -14.40
N ALA A 35 3.21 12.16 -13.46
CA ALA A 35 3.53 11.80 -12.09
C ALA A 35 2.36 11.11 -11.38
N LEU A 36 1.12 11.62 -11.57
CA LEU A 36 -0.07 10.99 -11.03
C LEU A 36 -0.33 9.60 -11.63
N LEU A 37 -0.16 9.44 -12.94
CA LEU A 37 -0.34 8.15 -13.61
C LEU A 37 0.72 7.14 -13.16
N ALA A 38 1.98 7.53 -13.14
CA ALA A 38 3.10 6.68 -12.77
C ALA A 38 3.03 6.27 -11.28
N SER A 39 2.76 7.21 -10.37
CA SER A 39 2.56 6.91 -8.95
C SER A 39 1.36 6.00 -8.70
N THR A 40 0.27 6.16 -9.48
CA THR A 40 -0.90 5.27 -9.42
C THR A 40 -0.56 3.86 -9.88
N VAL A 41 0.18 3.70 -10.98
CA VAL A 41 0.60 2.38 -11.49
C VAL A 41 1.54 1.69 -10.50
N ALA A 42 2.54 2.41 -9.99
CA ALA A 42 3.48 1.89 -9.00
C ALA A 42 2.77 1.46 -7.70
N THR A 43 1.79 2.23 -7.25
CA THR A 43 1.00 1.90 -6.05
C THR A 43 0.11 0.67 -6.28
N LYS A 44 -0.51 0.54 -7.47
CA LYS A 44 -1.30 -0.65 -7.83
C LYS A 44 -0.45 -1.92 -7.81
N ALA A 45 0.73 -1.90 -8.43
CA ALA A 45 1.64 -3.05 -8.44
C ALA A 45 2.01 -3.50 -7.01
N ARG A 46 2.34 -2.54 -6.13
CA ARG A 46 2.60 -2.83 -4.71
C ARG A 46 1.38 -3.41 -3.98
N MET A 47 0.19 -2.95 -4.33
CA MET A 47 -1.04 -3.45 -3.70
C MET A 47 -1.37 -4.87 -4.15
N ASP A 48 -1.11 -5.19 -5.42
CA ASP A 48 -1.27 -6.56 -5.94
C ASP A 48 -0.33 -7.53 -5.19
N ASP A 49 0.91 -7.13 -4.89
CA ASP A 49 1.83 -7.93 -4.08
C ASP A 49 1.31 -8.16 -2.65
N ILE A 50 0.78 -7.12 -2.00
CA ILE A 50 0.20 -7.21 -0.66
C ILE A 50 -1.04 -8.11 -0.67
N ILE A 51 -1.93 -7.93 -1.65
CA ILE A 51 -3.14 -8.73 -1.81
C ILE A 51 -2.77 -10.19 -2.07
N ASN A 52 -1.79 -10.47 -2.93
CA ASN A 52 -1.35 -11.83 -3.22
C ASN A 52 -0.65 -12.48 -2.01
N GLY A 53 0.16 -11.75 -1.26
CA GLY A 53 0.81 -12.25 -0.04
C GLY A 53 -0.17 -12.50 1.12
N VAL A 54 -1.22 -11.68 1.21
CA VAL A 54 -2.25 -11.79 2.25
C VAL A 54 -3.32 -12.81 1.85
N LEU A 55 -3.99 -12.64 0.70
CA LEU A 55 -5.11 -13.48 0.24
C LEU A 55 -4.68 -14.77 -0.46
N GLY A 56 -3.44 -14.86 -0.97
CA GLY A 56 -2.88 -16.12 -1.48
C GLY A 56 -2.70 -17.18 -0.37
N ASN A 57 -2.62 -16.74 0.89
CA ASN A 57 -2.73 -17.61 2.05
C ASN A 57 -4.22 -17.86 2.34
N LYS A 58 -4.71 -19.07 1.98
CA LYS A 58 -6.12 -19.48 2.03
C LYS A 58 -6.76 -19.56 3.44
N ASN A 59 -6.08 -19.05 4.46
CA ASN A 59 -6.45 -19.19 5.87
C ASN A 59 -6.69 -17.78 6.48
N ALA A 60 -7.88 -17.58 7.07
CA ALA A 60 -8.33 -16.29 7.60
C ALA A 60 -7.48 -15.76 8.78
N ALA A 61 -6.89 -16.66 9.56
CA ALA A 61 -6.00 -16.29 10.68
C ALA A 61 -4.65 -15.78 10.17
N GLN A 62 -4.10 -16.39 9.12
CA GLN A 62 -2.88 -15.97 8.41
C GLN A 62 -3.12 -14.67 7.66
N ILE A 63 -4.28 -14.51 7.01
CA ILE A 63 -4.71 -13.23 6.42
C ILE A 63 -4.68 -12.13 7.47
N THR A 64 -5.33 -12.36 8.62
CA THR A 64 -5.40 -11.38 9.71
C THR A 64 -4.01 -11.07 10.29
N HIS A 65 -3.18 -12.09 10.46
CA HIS A 65 -1.83 -11.94 11.01
C HIS A 65 -0.89 -11.17 10.07
N ASN A 66 -0.87 -11.52 8.78
CA ASN A 66 -0.05 -10.86 7.77
C ASN A 66 -0.49 -9.41 7.57
N LEU A 67 -1.80 -9.15 7.54
CA LEU A 67 -2.34 -7.81 7.41
C LEU A 67 -1.98 -6.93 8.63
N ALA A 68 -2.01 -7.51 9.83
CA ALA A 68 -1.56 -6.83 11.05
C ALA A 68 -0.05 -6.55 11.07
N GLN A 69 0.79 -7.47 10.57
CA GLN A 69 2.24 -7.25 10.46
C GLN A 69 2.58 -6.15 9.45
N ILE A 70 1.89 -6.11 8.30
CA ILE A 70 2.10 -5.06 7.29
C ILE A 70 1.67 -3.70 7.84
N GLY A 71 0.56 -3.62 8.57
CA GLY A 71 0.15 -2.41 9.28
C GLY A 71 1.13 -1.99 10.39
N ALA A 72 1.66 -2.94 11.16
CA ALA A 72 2.57 -2.68 12.28
C ALA A 72 4.00 -2.28 11.84
N ASN A 73 4.52 -2.83 10.73
CA ASN A 73 5.86 -2.51 10.24
C ASN A 73 6.02 -1.05 9.78
N LYS A 74 4.94 -0.28 9.66
CA LYS A 74 4.98 1.16 9.39
C LYS A 74 5.09 2.03 10.65
N SER A 75 4.98 1.45 11.86
CA SER A 75 5.12 2.21 13.12
C SER A 75 6.56 2.32 13.64
N LEU A 76 7.54 1.72 12.95
CA LEU A 76 8.93 1.61 13.44
C LEU A 76 10.02 2.10 12.46
N ASN A 77 9.66 2.80 11.38
CA ASN A 77 10.63 3.50 10.51
C ASN A 77 10.13 4.90 10.16
#